data_AF-A0A3N7BNS1-F1
#
_entry.id   AF-A0A3N7BNS1-F1
#
_cell.length_a   1.000
_cell.length_b   1.000
_cell.length_c   1.000
_cell.angle_alpha   90.00
_cell.angle_beta   90.00
_cell.angle_gamma   90.00
#
_symmetry.space_group_name_H-M   'P 1'
#
loop_
_entity.id
_entity.type
_entity.pdbx_description
1 polymer ?
#
loop_
_entity_poly.entity_id
_entity_poly.type
_entity_poly.pdbx_seq_one_letter_code
_entity_poly.pdbx_strand_id
1 'polypeptide(L)'
;MIVPQFWAEGRIQELVGGKQLTVRRYGWSDESPLAAQAHADQRTREAFDRIASGEKLDRRERKRAYNGADGVPIREEIIERQGDSVVTRNSYGARCLNTPDVLFVDIDFDEPLRGSLFLFALVPALIAGVVGGWAARTWLGGLIAFFIVFAVAYTIGRRKKRGEPSDNPTPEKRAAERIGRFVHQHPDWHLRIYRTPAGFRVLAMHDVFSPNDPVVADCFQLMGVDKVYARMCRHQNCFRARLSAKPWRIGISEPMRPRPGVWPVSPDRLPARDAWVSRYEKAAEGHAACQYLESVGNTAKLHPSAQAVQELHDERTRANSGLPLA
;
A
#
# COMPACT_ATOMS: atom_id res chain seq x y z
N MET A 1 -10.13 7.48 11.38
CA MET A 1 -9.36 7.90 10.19
C MET A 1 -8.69 9.25 10.42
N ILE A 2 -7.44 9.43 9.98
CA ILE A 2 -6.73 10.71 10.14
C ILE A 2 -6.23 11.22 8.77
N VAL A 3 -6.99 12.16 8.17
CA VAL A 3 -6.64 12.88 6.94
C VAL A 3 -6.70 14.39 7.23
N PRO A 4 -5.62 14.97 7.77
CA PRO A 4 -5.60 16.36 8.20
C PRO A 4 -5.60 17.34 7.02
N GLN A 5 -6.37 18.41 7.15
CA GLN A 5 -6.40 19.51 6.17
C GLN A 5 -5.12 20.36 6.18
N PHE A 6 -4.64 20.74 7.37
CA PHE A 6 -3.51 21.63 7.55
C PHE A 6 -2.28 20.87 8.06
N TRP A 7 -1.10 21.28 7.57
CA TRP A 7 0.19 20.66 7.89
C TRP A 7 1.26 21.73 8.10
N ALA A 8 2.14 21.50 9.07
CA ALA A 8 3.26 22.38 9.39
C ALA A 8 4.53 21.56 9.74
N GLU A 9 5.70 22.19 9.71
CA GLU A 9 6.97 21.61 10.15
C GLU A 9 7.50 22.43 11.33
N GLY A 10 7.72 21.78 12.46
CA GLY A 10 8.44 22.34 13.59
C GLY A 10 9.94 22.05 13.44
N ARG A 11 10.78 22.98 13.89
CA ARG A 11 12.24 22.84 13.87
C ARG A 11 12.84 23.46 15.12
N ILE A 12 13.63 22.67 15.84
CA ILE A 12 14.46 23.13 16.96
C ILE A 12 15.92 22.87 16.61
N GLN A 13 16.79 23.84 16.93
CA GLN A 13 18.23 23.75 16.72
C GLN A 13 18.96 24.37 17.92
N GLU A 14 19.53 23.53 18.76
CA GLU A 14 20.15 23.92 20.04
C GLU A 14 21.44 23.13 20.29
N LEU A 15 22.24 23.57 21.27
CA LEU A 15 23.52 22.93 21.63
C LEU A 15 23.31 22.02 22.85
N VAL A 16 23.59 20.72 22.70
CA VAL A 16 23.48 19.70 23.76
C VAL A 16 24.81 18.98 23.91
N GLY A 17 25.40 19.03 25.11
CA GLY A 17 26.70 18.39 25.38
C GLY A 17 27.82 18.86 24.45
N GLY A 18 27.87 20.15 24.12
CA GLY A 18 28.86 20.74 23.21
C GLY A 18 28.61 20.49 21.73
N LYS A 19 27.53 19.79 21.33
CA LYS A 19 27.22 19.47 19.94
C LYS A 19 25.88 20.08 19.52
N GLN A 20 25.80 20.53 18.27
CA GLN A 20 24.56 21.04 17.71
C GLN A 20 23.58 19.91 17.39
N LEU A 21 22.37 19.98 17.94
CA LEU A 21 21.27 19.07 17.72
C LEU A 21 20.15 19.80 16.98
N THR A 22 19.79 19.33 15.80
CA THR A 22 18.62 19.81 15.05
C THR A 22 17.57 18.72 14.98
N VAL A 23 16.35 19.02 15.41
CA VAL A 23 15.20 18.11 15.38
C VAL A 23 14.08 18.72 14.57
N ARG A 24 13.40 17.91 13.75
CA ARG A 24 12.25 18.31 12.93
C ARG A 24 11.12 17.29 13.03
N ARG A 25 9.90 17.79 13.21
CA ARG A 25 8.66 17.00 13.21
C ARG A 25 7.60 17.70 12.39
N TYR A 26 6.70 16.92 11.79
CA TYR A 26 5.48 17.43 11.21
C TYR A 26 4.38 17.47 12.26
N GLY A 27 3.58 18.54 12.19
CA GLY A 27 2.31 18.65 12.88
C GLY A 27 1.18 18.87 11.88
N TRP A 28 -0.03 18.67 12.36
CA TRP A 28 -1.23 18.70 11.54
C TRP A 28 -2.45 19.10 12.37
N SER A 29 -3.48 19.61 11.69
CA SER A 29 -4.77 20.00 12.28
C SER A 29 -5.85 20.03 11.19
N ASP A 30 -7.11 19.86 11.58
CA ASP A 30 -8.27 20.14 10.73
C ASP A 30 -8.85 21.55 10.95
N GLU A 31 -8.39 22.27 11.98
CA GLU A 31 -8.95 23.57 12.37
C GLU A 31 -8.27 24.74 11.66
N SER A 32 -6.95 24.82 11.73
CA SER A 32 -6.21 25.94 11.15
C SER A 32 -4.72 25.65 10.91
N PRO A 33 -4.05 26.43 10.05
CA PRO A 33 -2.59 26.40 9.91
C PRO A 33 -1.86 26.68 11.24
N LEU A 34 -2.41 27.57 12.08
CA LEU A 34 -1.81 27.91 13.38
C LEU A 34 -1.86 26.73 14.35
N ALA A 35 -2.99 26.02 14.42
CA ALA A 35 -3.12 24.81 15.24
C ALA A 35 -2.17 23.70 14.73
N ALA A 36 -2.02 23.54 13.41
CA ALA A 36 -1.05 22.60 12.85
C ALA A 36 0.40 22.96 13.22
N GLN A 37 0.74 24.26 13.24
CA GLN A 37 2.07 24.74 13.67
C GLN A 37 2.30 24.50 15.16
N ALA A 38 1.34 24.83 16.02
CA ALA A 38 1.42 24.57 17.46
C ALA A 38 1.65 23.07 17.75
N HIS A 39 0.90 22.20 17.07
CA HIS A 39 1.10 20.75 17.17
C HIS A 39 2.49 20.32 16.66
N ALA A 40 3.00 20.93 15.59
CA ALA A 40 4.33 20.62 15.05
C ALA A 40 5.44 21.03 16.03
N ASP A 41 5.31 22.20 16.67
CA ASP A 41 6.27 22.73 17.62
C ASP A 41 6.29 21.91 18.91
N GLN A 42 5.11 21.53 19.42
CA GLN A 42 4.98 20.62 20.57
C GLN A 42 5.69 19.28 20.29
N ARG A 43 5.36 18.61 19.18
CA ARG A 43 5.99 17.33 18.80
C ARG A 43 7.50 17.47 18.64
N THR A 44 7.96 18.59 18.08
CA THR A 44 9.40 18.84 17.89
C THR A 44 10.10 19.01 19.23
N ARG A 45 9.49 19.72 20.19
CA ARG A 45 10.00 19.91 21.55
C ARG A 45 10.11 18.58 22.30
N GLU A 46 9.02 17.82 22.35
CA GLU A 46 9.00 16.49 22.99
C GLU A 46 10.08 15.56 22.41
N ALA A 47 10.22 15.53 21.08
CA ALA A 47 11.24 14.73 20.42
C ALA A 47 12.66 15.24 20.71
N PHE A 48 12.84 16.56 20.79
CA PHE A 48 14.12 17.17 21.12
C PHE A 48 14.56 16.79 22.54
N ASP A 49 13.66 16.92 23.52
CA ASP A 49 13.96 16.64 24.93
C ASP A 49 14.33 15.16 25.13
N ARG A 50 13.60 14.25 24.46
CA ARG A 50 13.91 12.81 24.46
C ARG A 50 15.28 12.51 23.88
N ILE A 51 15.61 13.10 22.72
CA ILE A 51 16.94 12.93 22.11
C ILE A 51 18.04 13.53 22.99
N ALA A 52 17.78 14.70 23.59
CA ALA A 52 18.71 15.36 24.49
C ALA A 52 18.97 14.55 25.76
N SER A 53 17.97 13.80 26.24
CA SER A 53 18.10 12.85 27.37
C SER A 53 18.86 11.55 27.03
N GLY A 54 19.25 11.35 25.76
CA GLY A 54 20.03 10.20 25.31
C GLY A 54 19.22 9.12 24.58
N GLU A 55 17.91 9.32 24.36
CA GLU A 55 17.10 8.38 23.60
C GLU A 55 17.51 8.34 22.12
N LYS A 56 17.66 7.14 21.56
CA LYS A 56 17.97 6.95 20.14
C LYS A 56 16.71 7.08 19.29
N LEU A 57 16.40 8.31 18.90
CA LEU A 57 15.30 8.63 17.98
C LEU A 57 15.80 9.29 16.69
N ASP A 58 15.02 9.13 15.62
CA ASP A 58 15.28 9.82 14.37
C ASP A 58 15.13 11.34 14.56
N ARG A 59 16.17 12.09 14.23
CA ARG A 59 16.17 13.56 14.35
C ARG A 59 15.19 14.24 13.40
N ARG A 60 14.81 13.56 12.30
CA ARG A 60 13.95 14.12 11.27
C ARG A 60 12.93 13.11 10.78
N GLU A 61 11.66 13.48 10.87
CA GLU A 61 10.61 12.79 10.12
C GLU A 61 10.80 13.04 8.62
N ARG A 62 10.99 11.95 7.86
CA ARG A 62 11.21 12.05 6.41
C ARG A 62 9.89 12.40 5.72
N LYS A 63 9.90 13.36 4.81
CA LYS A 63 8.76 13.71 3.96
C LYS A 63 8.54 12.62 2.89
N ARG A 64 7.94 11.48 3.24
CA ARG A 64 7.58 10.40 2.28
C ARG A 64 6.08 10.27 2.14
N ALA A 65 5.67 9.85 0.96
CA ALA A 65 4.26 9.68 0.58
C ALA A 65 3.57 8.48 1.23
N TYR A 66 4.35 7.52 1.75
CA TYR A 66 3.86 6.27 2.34
C TYR A 66 4.28 6.14 3.80
N ASN A 67 4.29 7.26 4.54
CA ASN A 67 4.61 7.25 5.98
C ASN A 67 3.47 6.69 6.85
N GLY A 68 2.34 6.29 6.27
CA GLY A 68 1.23 5.68 7.00
C GLY A 68 1.65 4.44 7.79
N ALA A 69 2.52 3.61 7.20
CA ALA A 69 3.08 2.44 7.86
C ALA A 69 4.04 2.78 9.02
N ASP A 70 4.51 4.03 9.11
CA ASP A 70 5.41 4.55 10.15
C ASP A 70 4.65 5.41 11.19
N GLY A 71 3.31 5.38 11.19
CA GLY A 71 2.48 6.05 12.20
C GLY A 71 2.18 7.53 11.94
N VAL A 72 2.38 8.04 10.72
CA VAL A 72 2.01 9.42 10.34
C VAL A 72 0.66 9.42 9.60
N PRO A 73 -0.21 10.42 9.82
CA PRO A 73 -1.48 10.54 9.08
C PRO A 73 -1.32 10.61 7.56
N ILE A 74 -2.44 10.47 6.86
CA ILE A 74 -2.48 10.59 5.40
C ILE A 74 -2.17 12.04 5.01
N ARG A 75 -0.96 12.26 4.50
CA ARG A 75 -0.48 13.58 4.06
C ARG A 75 -0.68 13.74 2.55
N GLU A 76 -1.93 13.95 2.17
CA GLU A 76 -2.35 14.02 0.79
C GLU A 76 -3.32 15.18 0.58
N GLU A 77 -3.45 15.61 -0.67
CA GLU A 77 -4.47 16.58 -1.07
C GLU A 77 -5.84 15.95 -0.92
N ILE A 78 -6.75 16.60 -0.19
CA ILE A 78 -8.16 16.22 -0.11
C ILE A 78 -8.85 16.75 -1.36
N ILE A 79 -9.46 15.85 -2.13
CA ILE A 79 -10.20 16.17 -3.36
C ILE A 79 -11.68 16.39 -3.05
N GLU A 80 -12.26 15.48 -2.28
CA GLU A 80 -13.66 15.55 -1.84
C GLU A 80 -13.85 14.82 -0.51
N ARG A 81 -14.86 15.22 0.25
CA ARG A 81 -15.35 14.52 1.44
C ARG A 81 -16.81 14.13 1.19
N GLN A 82 -17.18 12.89 1.47
CA GLN A 82 -18.55 12.40 1.34
C GLN A 82 -18.91 11.55 2.57
N GLY A 83 -19.74 12.13 3.45
CA GLY A 83 -19.91 11.60 4.81
C GLY A 83 -18.56 11.48 5.51
N ASP A 84 -18.30 10.32 6.10
CA ASP A 84 -17.04 10.04 6.77
C ASP A 84 -15.93 9.54 5.83
N SER A 85 -16.21 9.38 4.54
CA SER A 85 -15.22 8.99 3.54
C SER A 85 -14.53 10.19 2.92
N VAL A 86 -13.24 10.05 2.60
CA VAL A 86 -12.40 11.11 2.03
C VAL A 86 -11.69 10.59 0.80
N VAL A 87 -11.86 11.28 -0.33
CA VAL A 87 -11.07 11.02 -1.53
C VAL A 87 -9.84 11.93 -1.51
N THR A 88 -8.67 11.32 -1.56
CA THR A 88 -7.39 12.02 -1.59
C THR A 88 -6.65 11.79 -2.90
N ARG A 89 -5.67 12.64 -3.20
CA ARG A 89 -4.70 12.42 -4.28
C ARG A 89 -3.36 12.01 -3.71
N ASN A 90 -2.95 10.77 -4.00
CA ASN A 90 -1.67 10.25 -3.54
C ASN A 90 -0.49 10.87 -4.28
N SER A 91 0.74 10.53 -3.86
CA SER A 91 1.95 11.07 -4.48
C SER A 91 2.20 10.64 -5.92
N TYR A 92 1.54 9.57 -6.38
CA TYR A 92 1.56 9.21 -7.79
C TYR A 92 0.63 10.10 -8.61
N GLY A 93 -0.27 10.84 -7.95
CA GLY A 93 -1.32 11.62 -8.60
C GLY A 93 -2.64 10.87 -8.74
N ALA A 94 -2.73 9.60 -8.34
CA ALA A 94 -3.96 8.84 -8.41
C ALA A 94 -4.91 9.16 -7.24
N ARG A 95 -6.21 9.16 -7.52
CA ARG A 95 -7.28 9.31 -6.52
C ARG A 95 -7.37 8.04 -5.68
N CYS A 96 -7.54 8.20 -4.37
CA CYS A 96 -7.70 7.12 -3.41
C CYS A 96 -8.86 7.46 -2.47
N LEU A 97 -9.81 6.54 -2.35
CA LEU A 97 -10.85 6.55 -1.35
C LEU A 97 -10.26 6.10 -0.02
N ASN A 98 -10.56 6.82 1.06
CA ASN A 98 -10.24 6.45 2.42
C ASN A 98 -11.56 6.43 3.20
N THR A 99 -11.87 5.30 3.83
CA THR A 99 -13.08 5.08 4.63
C THR A 99 -12.67 4.61 6.02
N PRO A 100 -13.26 5.13 7.11
CA PRO A 100 -12.88 4.76 8.46
C PRO A 100 -13.22 3.30 8.77
N ASP A 101 -14.28 2.76 8.17
CA ASP A 101 -14.95 1.56 8.68
C ASP A 101 -15.43 0.56 7.60
N VAL A 102 -15.42 0.92 6.31
CA VAL A 102 -15.83 -0.02 5.25
C VAL A 102 -14.62 -0.82 4.74
N LEU A 103 -14.63 -2.12 4.99
CA LEU A 103 -13.50 -3.02 4.76
C LEU A 103 -13.21 -3.23 3.27
N PHE A 104 -12.05 -2.75 2.83
CA PHE A 104 -11.42 -3.11 1.56
C PHE A 104 -10.19 -4.01 1.78
N VAL A 105 -10.12 -5.08 0.98
CA VAL A 105 -9.06 -6.07 0.95
C VAL A 105 -8.39 -6.01 -0.44
N ASP A 106 -7.18 -5.47 -0.56
CA ASP A 106 -6.39 -5.48 -1.81
C ASP A 106 -5.48 -6.72 -1.79
N ILE A 107 -5.68 -7.63 -2.73
CA ILE A 107 -4.96 -8.91 -2.87
C ILE A 107 -4.17 -8.86 -4.17
N ASP A 108 -2.89 -8.50 -4.09
CA ASP A 108 -2.00 -8.55 -5.25
C ASP A 108 -1.67 -10.01 -5.62
N PHE A 109 -1.55 -10.29 -6.92
CA PHE A 109 -1.04 -11.57 -7.37
C PHE A 109 0.46 -11.64 -7.12
N ASP A 110 0.92 -12.82 -6.68
CA ASP A 110 2.35 -13.08 -6.58
C ASP A 110 2.97 -12.93 -7.98
N GLU A 111 3.72 -11.84 -8.18
CA GLU A 111 4.46 -11.67 -9.42
C GLU A 111 5.54 -12.76 -9.53
N PRO A 112 5.84 -13.21 -10.76
CA PRO A 112 7.03 -14.03 -11.00
C PRO A 112 8.28 -13.28 -10.52
N LEU A 113 9.30 -14.03 -10.09
CA LEU A 113 10.53 -13.53 -9.46
C LEU A 113 11.05 -12.24 -10.13
N ARG A 114 10.87 -11.09 -9.48
CA ARG A 114 11.48 -9.80 -9.87
C ARG A 114 12.97 -9.68 -9.50
N GLY A 115 13.51 -10.63 -8.73
CA GLY A 115 14.91 -10.67 -8.32
C GLY A 115 15.86 -11.18 -9.42
N SER A 116 17.17 -11.03 -9.17
CA SER A 116 18.19 -11.67 -10.01
C SER A 116 17.99 -13.19 -10.00
N LEU A 117 17.69 -13.76 -11.16
CA LEU A 117 17.57 -15.22 -11.35
C LEU A 117 18.81 -15.95 -10.82
N PHE A 118 19.98 -15.32 -10.94
CA PHE A 118 21.23 -15.81 -10.40
C PHE A 118 21.20 -15.90 -8.87
N LEU A 119 20.72 -14.86 -8.18
CA LEU A 119 20.65 -14.84 -6.72
C LEU A 119 19.62 -15.84 -6.17
N PHE A 120 18.50 -16.02 -6.89
CA PHE A 120 17.50 -17.05 -6.59
C PHE A 120 18.11 -18.46 -6.63
N ALA A 121 19.01 -18.73 -7.57
CA ALA A 121 19.70 -20.03 -7.69
C ALA A 121 20.91 -20.17 -6.76
N LEU A 122 21.61 -19.06 -6.46
CA LEU A 122 22.85 -19.06 -5.70
C LEU A 122 22.66 -19.43 -4.22
N VAL A 123 21.65 -18.85 -3.56
CA VAL A 123 21.40 -19.08 -2.12
C VAL A 123 21.16 -20.56 -1.79
N PRO A 124 20.21 -21.27 -2.45
CA PRO A 124 20.01 -22.69 -2.18
C PRO A 124 21.21 -23.54 -2.60
N ALA A 125 21.94 -23.15 -3.66
CA ALA A 125 23.16 -23.84 -4.08
C ALA A 125 24.28 -23.76 -3.04
N LEU A 126 24.49 -22.58 -2.42
CA LEU A 126 25.46 -22.41 -1.33
C LEU A 126 25.12 -23.28 -0.12
N ILE A 127 23.84 -23.33 0.27
CA ILE A 127 23.37 -24.20 1.36
C ILE A 127 23.62 -25.67 1.02
N ALA A 128 23.25 -26.10 -0.19
CA ALA A 128 23.47 -27.46 -0.66
C ALA A 128 24.95 -27.83 -0.74
N GLY A 129 25.82 -26.90 -1.13
CA GLY A 129 27.26 -27.12 -1.17
C GLY A 129 27.88 -27.31 0.20
N VAL A 130 27.44 -26.53 1.20
CA VAL A 130 27.89 -26.69 2.59
C VAL A 130 27.41 -28.02 3.17
N VAL A 131 26.12 -28.35 3.00
CA VAL A 131 25.54 -29.62 3.50
C VAL A 131 26.16 -30.82 2.79
N GLY A 132 26.31 -30.76 1.47
CA GLY A 132 26.91 -31.81 0.66
C GLY A 132 28.38 -32.04 0.98
N GLY A 133 29.16 -30.97 1.22
CA GLY A 133 30.55 -31.06 1.63
C GLY A 133 30.72 -31.66 3.01
N TRP A 134 29.84 -31.30 3.96
CA TRP A 134 29.81 -31.88 5.30
C TRP A 134 29.43 -33.37 5.27
N ALA A 135 28.34 -33.72 4.57
CA ALA A 135 27.84 -35.09 4.49
C ALA A 135 28.81 -36.04 3.77
N ALA A 136 29.43 -35.59 2.67
CA ALA A 136 30.38 -36.38 1.91
C ALA A 136 31.81 -36.34 2.49
N ARG A 137 32.05 -35.55 3.55
CA ARG A 137 33.39 -35.23 4.11
C ARG A 137 34.44 -34.85 3.06
N THR A 138 34.01 -34.30 1.93
CA THR A 138 34.87 -33.96 0.80
C THR A 138 34.42 -32.65 0.18
N TRP A 139 35.38 -31.81 -0.18
CA TRP A 139 35.12 -30.56 -0.89
C TRP A 139 34.47 -30.81 -2.26
N LEU A 140 34.78 -31.95 -2.90
CA LEU A 140 34.22 -32.36 -4.18
C LEU A 140 32.72 -32.66 -4.08
N GLY A 141 32.26 -33.33 -3.00
CA GLY A 141 30.83 -33.56 -2.75
C GLY A 141 30.04 -32.26 -2.56
N GLY A 142 30.66 -31.26 -1.94
CA GLY A 142 30.08 -29.92 -1.80
C GLY A 142 29.96 -29.18 -3.15
N LEU A 143 30.99 -29.25 -3.99
CA LEU A 143 30.94 -28.65 -5.34
C LEU A 143 29.86 -29.29 -6.22
N ILE A 144 29.76 -30.62 -6.22
CA ILE A 144 28.75 -31.34 -7.00
C ILE A 144 27.35 -30.93 -6.54
N ALA A 145 27.09 -30.93 -5.23
CA ALA A 145 25.79 -30.52 -4.68
C ALA A 145 25.44 -29.07 -5.03
N PHE A 146 26.42 -28.16 -4.96
CA PHE A 146 26.25 -26.76 -5.35
C PHE A 146 25.81 -26.63 -6.81
N PHE A 147 26.53 -27.23 -7.77
CA PHE A 147 26.23 -27.06 -9.19
C PHE A 147 24.91 -27.71 -9.60
N ILE A 148 24.56 -28.87 -9.02
CA ILE A 148 23.28 -29.53 -9.27
C ILE A 148 22.12 -28.64 -8.79
N VAL A 149 22.17 -28.18 -7.53
CA VAL A 149 21.10 -27.34 -6.98
C VAL A 149 21.04 -25.98 -7.69
N PHE A 150 22.19 -25.40 -8.07
CA PHE A 150 22.23 -24.19 -8.86
C PHE A 150 21.55 -24.37 -10.23
N ALA A 151 21.87 -25.43 -10.97
CA ALA A 151 21.29 -25.71 -12.28
C ALA A 151 19.78 -25.95 -12.19
N VAL A 152 19.32 -26.71 -11.19
CA VAL A 152 17.88 -26.97 -10.95
C VAL A 152 17.16 -25.68 -10.55
N ALA A 153 17.68 -24.92 -9.59
CA ALA A 153 17.05 -23.67 -9.15
C ALA A 153 17.06 -22.60 -10.27
N TYR A 154 18.12 -22.53 -11.08
CA TYR A 154 18.22 -21.63 -12.21
C TYR A 154 17.23 -21.99 -13.33
N THR A 155 17.07 -23.27 -13.65
CA THR A 155 16.07 -23.72 -14.64
C THR A 155 14.66 -23.45 -14.17
N ILE A 156 14.32 -23.78 -12.90
CA ILE A 156 13.02 -23.46 -12.29
C ILE A 156 12.75 -21.95 -12.32
N GLY A 157 13.73 -21.14 -11.91
CA GLY A 157 13.59 -19.69 -11.93
C GLY A 157 13.45 -19.13 -13.35
N ARG A 158 14.11 -19.73 -14.35
CA ARG A 158 13.99 -19.34 -15.76
C ARG A 158 12.60 -19.66 -16.32
N ARG A 159 12.04 -20.82 -15.98
CA ARG A 159 10.65 -21.18 -16.31
C ARG A 159 9.66 -20.22 -15.67
N LYS A 160 9.84 -19.92 -14.37
CA LYS A 160 9.01 -18.96 -13.62
C LYS A 160 9.11 -17.54 -14.19
N LYS A 161 10.28 -17.11 -14.67
CA LYS A 161 10.49 -15.82 -15.34
C LYS A 161 9.89 -15.76 -16.74
N ARG A 162 9.85 -16.90 -17.45
CA ARG A 162 9.23 -17.04 -18.79
C ARG A 162 7.71 -17.23 -18.76
N GLY A 163 7.13 -17.46 -17.57
CA GLY A 163 5.69 -17.69 -17.43
C GLY A 163 5.24 -19.04 -17.97
N GLU A 164 6.15 -20.03 -18.07
CA GLU A 164 5.78 -21.39 -18.48
C GLU A 164 4.82 -22.01 -17.45
N PRO A 165 3.78 -22.75 -17.89
CA PRO A 165 2.79 -23.35 -17.00
C PRO A 165 3.47 -24.36 -16.06
N SER A 166 3.25 -24.19 -14.76
CA SER A 166 3.62 -25.16 -13.72
C SER A 166 2.37 -25.87 -13.21
N ASP A 167 2.50 -27.08 -12.65
CA ASP A 167 1.41 -27.75 -11.92
C ASP A 167 0.89 -26.95 -10.71
N ASN A 168 1.61 -25.90 -10.29
CA ASN A 168 1.08 -24.95 -9.32
C ASN A 168 0.00 -24.07 -9.95
N PRO A 169 -1.16 -23.87 -9.27
CA PRO A 169 -2.19 -22.95 -9.73
C PRO A 169 -1.60 -21.56 -10.01
N THR A 170 -2.09 -20.93 -11.09
CA THR A 170 -1.70 -19.57 -11.46
C THR A 170 -1.87 -18.63 -10.25
N PRO A 171 -1.06 -17.57 -10.10
CA PRO A 171 -1.18 -16.63 -8.98
C PRO A 171 -2.59 -16.11 -8.76
N GLU A 172 -3.31 -15.89 -9.86
CA GLU A 172 -4.74 -15.56 -9.89
C GLU A 172 -5.61 -16.66 -9.28
N LYS A 173 -5.47 -17.92 -9.72
CA LYS A 173 -6.23 -19.04 -9.18
C LYS A 173 -5.97 -19.23 -7.69
N ARG A 174 -4.72 -19.07 -7.22
CA ARG A 174 -4.40 -19.13 -5.78
C ARG A 174 -5.09 -18.03 -4.98
N ALA A 175 -5.13 -16.81 -5.50
CA ALA A 175 -5.82 -15.71 -4.84
C ALA A 175 -7.34 -15.96 -4.79
N ALA A 176 -7.93 -16.44 -5.88
CA ALA A 176 -9.34 -16.83 -5.92
C ALA A 176 -9.65 -17.98 -4.94
N GLU A 177 -8.80 -19.00 -4.85
CA GLU A 177 -8.94 -20.11 -3.89
C GLU A 177 -8.85 -19.64 -2.43
N ARG A 178 -8.05 -18.61 -2.12
CA ARG A 178 -8.04 -18.01 -0.77
C ARG A 178 -9.38 -17.31 -0.47
N ILE A 179 -9.90 -16.53 -1.41
CA ILE A 179 -11.21 -15.87 -1.26
C ILE A 179 -12.32 -16.91 -1.11
N GLY A 180 -12.35 -17.94 -1.97
CA GLY A 180 -13.36 -19.00 -1.91
C GLY A 180 -13.35 -19.77 -0.59
N ARG A 181 -12.15 -20.12 -0.09
CA ARG A 181 -12.02 -20.75 1.24
C ARG A 181 -12.51 -19.85 2.37
N PHE A 182 -12.19 -18.56 2.30
CA PHE A 182 -12.68 -17.59 3.29
C PHE A 182 -14.21 -17.53 3.28
N VAL A 183 -14.84 -17.37 2.11
CA VAL A 183 -16.30 -17.31 1.99
C VAL A 183 -16.95 -18.59 2.52
N HIS A 184 -16.36 -19.76 2.25
CA HIS A 184 -16.86 -21.03 2.77
C HIS A 184 -16.80 -21.13 4.31
N GLN A 185 -15.75 -20.58 4.92
CA GLN A 185 -15.58 -20.53 6.38
C GLN A 185 -16.43 -19.43 7.05
N HIS A 186 -16.86 -18.44 6.27
CA HIS A 186 -17.59 -17.27 6.73
C HIS A 186 -18.88 -17.06 5.91
N PRO A 187 -19.86 -17.97 5.98
CA PRO A 187 -21.05 -17.95 5.13
C PRO A 187 -21.94 -16.72 5.34
N ASP A 188 -21.86 -16.08 6.50
CA ASP A 188 -22.59 -14.84 6.83
C ASP A 188 -22.03 -13.59 6.15
N TRP A 189 -20.82 -13.65 5.59
CA TRP A 189 -20.19 -12.51 4.95
C TRP A 189 -20.78 -12.26 3.57
N HIS A 190 -21.11 -11.02 3.28
CA HIS A 190 -21.37 -10.54 1.93
C HIS A 190 -20.12 -9.84 1.40
N LEU A 191 -19.54 -10.37 0.32
CA LEU A 191 -18.34 -9.83 -0.32
C LEU A 191 -18.59 -9.50 -1.79
N ARG A 192 -18.15 -8.32 -2.24
CA ARG A 192 -18.03 -7.96 -3.67
C ARG A 192 -16.59 -8.10 -4.11
N ILE A 193 -16.38 -8.78 -5.23
CA ILE A 193 -15.05 -9.06 -5.78
C ILE A 193 -14.85 -8.24 -7.07
N TYR A 194 -13.69 -7.61 -7.16
CA TYR A 194 -13.27 -6.77 -8.28
C TYR A 194 -11.92 -7.23 -8.82
N ARG A 195 -11.78 -7.29 -10.14
CA ARG A 195 -10.49 -7.42 -10.82
C ARG A 195 -9.75 -6.10 -10.81
N THR A 196 -8.51 -6.10 -10.31
CA THR A 196 -7.61 -4.96 -10.47
C THR A 196 -6.52 -5.29 -11.50
N PRO A 197 -5.75 -4.29 -11.96
CA PRO A 197 -4.64 -4.53 -12.88
C PRO A 197 -3.47 -5.36 -12.29
N ALA A 198 -3.48 -5.66 -10.99
CA ALA A 198 -2.41 -6.41 -10.30
C ALA A 198 -2.92 -7.57 -9.44
N GLY A 199 -4.24 -7.75 -9.33
CA GLY A 199 -4.80 -8.56 -8.26
C GLY A 199 -6.33 -8.56 -8.21
N PHE A 200 -6.85 -8.88 -7.04
CA PHE A 200 -8.25 -8.68 -6.68
C PHE A 200 -8.39 -7.58 -5.64
N ARG A 201 -9.54 -6.91 -5.67
CA ARG A 201 -10.02 -6.12 -4.55
C ARG A 201 -11.31 -6.73 -4.06
N VAL A 202 -11.45 -6.90 -2.76
CA VAL A 202 -12.67 -7.40 -2.13
C VAL A 202 -13.22 -6.31 -1.21
N LEU A 203 -14.53 -6.12 -1.26
CA LEU A 203 -15.28 -5.16 -0.45
C LEU A 203 -16.31 -5.92 0.39
N ALA A 204 -16.28 -5.73 1.71
CA ALA A 204 -17.32 -6.29 2.58
C ALA A 204 -18.56 -5.38 2.57
N MET A 205 -19.73 -5.99 2.40
CA MET A 205 -21.00 -5.27 2.23
C MET A 205 -21.97 -5.43 3.41
N HIS A 206 -21.75 -6.42 4.27
CA HIS A 206 -22.71 -6.83 5.30
C HIS A 206 -22.56 -6.08 6.62
N ASP A 207 -21.41 -5.47 6.88
CA ASP A 207 -21.09 -4.80 8.15
C ASP A 207 -19.97 -3.75 7.99
N VAL A 208 -19.70 -3.01 9.06
CA VAL A 208 -18.58 -2.08 9.21
C VAL A 208 -17.57 -2.60 10.23
N PHE A 209 -16.31 -2.20 10.08
CA PHE A 209 -15.18 -2.76 10.81
C PHE A 209 -14.21 -1.67 11.23
N SER A 210 -13.69 -1.70 12.44
CA SER A 210 -12.50 -0.92 12.76
C SER A 210 -11.27 -1.60 12.17
N PRO A 211 -10.33 -0.87 11.53
CA PRO A 211 -9.07 -1.43 11.06
C PRO A 211 -8.23 -2.11 12.15
N ASN A 212 -8.53 -1.85 13.44
CA ASN A 212 -7.87 -2.47 14.58
C ASN A 212 -8.58 -3.72 15.11
N ASP A 213 -9.72 -4.11 14.53
CA ASP A 213 -10.47 -5.28 14.99
C ASP A 213 -9.71 -6.59 14.71
N PRO A 214 -9.79 -7.57 15.63
CA PRO A 214 -9.18 -8.88 15.41
C PRO A 214 -9.70 -9.57 14.15
N VAL A 215 -11.01 -9.44 13.85
CA VAL A 215 -11.64 -10.05 12.67
C VAL A 215 -11.03 -9.53 11.36
N VAL A 216 -10.60 -8.27 11.32
CA VAL A 216 -9.93 -7.69 10.15
C VAL A 216 -8.53 -8.28 9.99
N ALA A 217 -7.80 -8.46 11.09
CA ALA A 217 -6.48 -9.09 11.06
C ALA A 217 -6.55 -10.53 10.56
N ASP A 218 -7.52 -11.31 11.04
CA ASP A 218 -7.76 -12.69 10.60
C ASP A 218 -8.17 -12.74 9.12
N CYS A 219 -9.09 -11.86 8.70
CA CYS A 219 -9.49 -11.70 7.31
C CYS A 219 -8.29 -11.40 6.39
N PHE A 220 -7.45 -10.42 6.76
CA PHE A 220 -6.26 -10.07 6.00
C PHE A 220 -5.26 -11.22 5.91
N GLN A 221 -5.07 -11.98 6.99
CA GLN A 221 -4.20 -13.14 7.00
C GLN A 221 -4.71 -14.25 6.08
N LEU A 222 -6.00 -14.61 6.18
CA LEU A 222 -6.61 -15.70 5.41
C LEU A 222 -6.65 -15.40 3.92
N MET A 223 -6.97 -14.15 3.54
CA MET A 223 -7.03 -13.74 2.14
C MET A 223 -5.65 -13.41 1.53
N GLY A 224 -4.61 -13.28 2.37
CA GLY A 224 -3.24 -13.02 1.92
C GLY A 224 -3.01 -11.58 1.49
N VAL A 225 -3.48 -10.62 2.29
CA VAL A 225 -3.29 -9.18 2.07
C VAL A 225 -1.83 -8.78 2.31
N ASP A 226 -1.35 -7.78 1.56
CA ASP A 226 -0.02 -7.23 1.77
C ASP A 226 0.17 -6.65 3.18
N LYS A 227 1.30 -6.99 3.82
CA LYS A 227 1.59 -6.60 5.21
C LYS A 227 1.77 -5.09 5.37
N VAL A 228 2.23 -4.38 4.33
CA VAL A 228 2.38 -2.92 4.38
C VAL A 228 1.00 -2.26 4.32
N TYR A 229 0.11 -2.74 3.44
CA TYR A 229 -1.27 -2.29 3.40
C TYR A 229 -1.99 -2.53 4.74
N ALA A 230 -1.91 -3.75 5.29
CA ALA A 230 -2.53 -4.08 6.57
C ALA A 230 -2.03 -3.17 7.72
N ARG A 231 -0.72 -2.92 7.77
CA ARG A 231 -0.12 -2.01 8.77
C ARG A 231 -0.57 -0.56 8.56
N MET A 232 -0.63 -0.11 7.31
CA MET A 232 -1.10 1.23 6.97
C MET A 232 -2.55 1.44 7.41
N CYS A 233 -3.44 0.47 7.20
CA CYS A 233 -4.83 0.55 7.64
C CYS A 233 -4.96 0.77 9.15
N ARG A 234 -4.19 0.02 9.95
CA ARG A 234 -4.17 0.15 11.42
C ARG A 234 -3.67 1.52 11.87
N HIS A 235 -2.52 1.96 11.35
CA HIS A 235 -1.93 3.23 11.78
C HIS A 235 -2.72 4.47 11.33
N GLN A 236 -3.37 4.41 10.16
CA GLN A 236 -4.15 5.53 9.63
C GLN A 236 -5.64 5.47 10.05
N ASN A 237 -6.03 4.39 10.73
CA ASN A 237 -7.41 4.13 11.15
C ASN A 237 -8.40 4.27 9.99
N CYS A 238 -8.07 3.70 8.83
CA CYS A 238 -8.95 3.63 7.66
C CYS A 238 -8.59 2.48 6.70
N PHE A 239 -9.56 2.05 5.89
CA PHE A 239 -9.33 1.26 4.70
C PHE A 239 -9.19 2.16 3.47
N ARG A 240 -8.40 1.70 2.49
CA ARG A 240 -7.99 2.56 1.39
C ARG A 240 -8.10 1.85 0.04
N ALA A 241 -8.83 2.44 -0.89
CA ALA A 241 -9.06 1.90 -2.22
C ALA A 241 -8.64 2.91 -3.30
N ARG A 242 -7.83 2.49 -4.26
CA ARG A 242 -7.46 3.35 -5.40
C ARG A 242 -8.65 3.50 -6.35
N LEU A 243 -9.01 4.74 -6.68
CA LEU A 243 -10.15 5.08 -7.53
C LEU A 243 -9.78 5.33 -8.99
N SER A 244 -8.52 5.68 -9.29
CA SER A 244 -8.08 5.97 -10.65
C SER A 244 -6.77 5.28 -11.01
N ALA A 245 -6.48 5.19 -12.30
CA ALA A 245 -5.37 4.42 -12.83
C ALA A 245 -4.00 4.87 -12.31
N LYS A 246 -3.04 3.95 -12.23
CA LYS A 246 -1.64 4.32 -11.95
C LYS A 246 -1.09 5.07 -13.18
N PRO A 247 -0.41 6.23 -13.02
CA PRO A 247 0.03 7.04 -14.15
C PRO A 247 0.82 6.27 -15.22
N TRP A 248 1.74 5.39 -14.79
CA TRP A 248 2.58 4.61 -15.69
C TRP A 248 1.82 3.51 -16.46
N ARG A 249 0.62 3.11 -16.00
CA ARG A 249 -0.24 2.16 -16.72
C ARG A 249 -1.04 2.84 -17.84
N ILE A 250 -1.14 4.17 -17.80
CA ILE A 250 -1.84 5.00 -18.79
C ILE A 250 -0.87 5.89 -19.60
N GLY A 251 0.40 5.47 -19.71
CA GLY A 251 1.40 6.15 -20.53
C GLY A 251 2.05 7.40 -19.91
N ILE A 252 1.76 7.72 -18.65
CA ILE A 252 2.40 8.84 -17.92
C ILE A 252 3.55 8.29 -17.10
N SER A 253 4.74 8.29 -17.71
CA SER A 253 5.98 7.88 -17.04
C SER A 253 6.53 8.98 -16.13
N GLU A 254 6.17 10.24 -16.40
CA GLU A 254 6.68 11.34 -15.60
C GLU A 254 6.06 11.33 -14.21
N PRO A 255 6.89 11.50 -13.18
CA PRO A 255 6.39 11.75 -11.82
C PRO A 255 5.43 12.93 -11.77
N MET A 256 4.56 12.88 -10.78
CA MET A 256 3.84 14.07 -10.33
C MET A 256 4.81 15.21 -9.98
N ARG A 257 4.48 16.41 -10.47
CA ARG A 257 5.22 17.66 -10.19
C ARG A 257 4.48 18.50 -9.13
N PRO A 258 5.19 19.36 -8.38
CA PRO A 258 6.65 19.49 -8.31
C PRO A 258 7.33 18.26 -7.68
N ARG A 259 8.66 18.17 -7.73
CA ARG A 259 9.42 17.14 -6.99
C ARG A 259 10.22 17.78 -5.85
N PRO A 260 10.13 17.28 -4.60
CA PRO A 260 9.15 16.29 -4.12
C PRO A 260 7.74 16.89 -4.02
N GLY A 261 6.73 16.21 -4.56
CA GLY A 261 5.34 16.68 -4.65
C GLY A 261 4.50 16.35 -3.42
N VAL A 262 5.11 16.42 -2.23
CA VAL A 262 4.44 16.03 -0.99
C VAL A 262 3.65 17.23 -0.45
N TRP A 263 2.36 16.99 -0.26
CA TRP A 263 1.36 17.95 0.19
C TRP A 263 1.71 18.59 1.55
N PRO A 264 1.33 19.85 1.83
CA PRO A 264 0.89 20.86 0.88
C PRO A 264 2.03 21.30 -0.05
N VAL A 265 1.64 21.74 -1.25
CA VAL A 265 2.54 22.32 -2.26
C VAL A 265 2.55 23.84 -2.08
N SER A 266 3.71 24.47 -2.23
CA SER A 266 3.85 25.91 -2.12
C SER A 266 3.13 26.64 -3.26
N PRO A 267 2.56 27.84 -3.03
CA PRO A 267 1.75 28.54 -4.04
C PRO A 267 2.45 28.76 -5.39
N ASP A 268 3.76 29.04 -5.37
CA ASP A 268 4.62 29.22 -6.54
C ASP A 268 4.71 27.96 -7.43
N ARG A 269 4.42 26.77 -6.88
CA ARG A 269 4.52 25.49 -7.59
C ARG A 269 3.17 24.87 -7.93
N LEU A 270 2.05 25.48 -7.51
CA LEU A 270 0.70 25.02 -7.84
C LEU A 270 0.46 24.95 -9.35
N PRO A 271 0.85 25.95 -10.18
CA PRO A 271 0.59 25.86 -11.63
C PRO A 271 1.22 24.64 -12.30
N ALA A 272 2.44 24.26 -11.89
CA ALA A 272 3.12 23.08 -12.41
C ALA A 272 2.47 21.77 -11.94
N ARG A 273 1.90 21.75 -10.73
CA ARG A 273 1.11 20.63 -10.24
C ARG A 273 -0.18 20.49 -11.04
N ASP A 274 -0.92 21.58 -11.20
CA ASP A 274 -2.24 21.58 -11.82
C ASP A 274 -2.15 21.17 -13.29
N ALA A 275 -1.13 21.66 -14.00
CA ALA A 275 -0.86 21.22 -15.38
C ALA A 275 -0.61 19.70 -15.48
N TRP A 276 0.13 19.12 -14.52
CA TRP A 276 0.35 17.68 -14.47
C TRP A 276 -0.95 16.92 -14.14
N VAL A 277 -1.71 17.41 -13.15
CA VAL A 277 -2.97 16.79 -12.71
C VAL A 277 -3.99 16.80 -13.85
N SER A 278 -4.18 17.93 -14.54
CA SER A 278 -5.11 18.03 -15.67
C SER A 278 -4.76 17.06 -16.79
N ARG A 279 -3.47 16.90 -17.11
CA ARG A 279 -3.02 15.89 -18.09
C ARG A 279 -3.30 14.46 -17.61
N TYR A 280 -3.05 14.19 -16.32
CA TYR A 280 -3.31 12.89 -15.72
C TYR A 280 -4.80 12.53 -15.73
N GLU A 281 -5.67 13.44 -15.29
CA GLU A 281 -7.11 13.22 -15.26
C GLU A 281 -7.66 12.92 -16.65
N LYS A 282 -7.27 13.71 -17.65
CA LYS A 282 -7.66 13.49 -19.04
C LYS A 282 -7.25 12.12 -19.57
N ALA A 283 -6.05 11.64 -19.21
CA ALA A 283 -5.60 10.30 -19.62
C ALA A 283 -6.31 9.17 -18.85
N ALA A 284 -6.63 9.41 -17.57
CA ALA A 284 -7.32 8.44 -16.72
C ALA A 284 -8.78 8.22 -17.16
N GLU A 285 -9.41 9.18 -17.85
CA GLU A 285 -10.75 9.05 -18.44
C GLU A 285 -10.90 7.91 -19.46
N GLY A 286 -9.81 7.34 -19.99
CA GLY A 286 -9.89 6.18 -20.88
C GLY A 286 -9.94 4.83 -20.17
N HIS A 287 -9.88 4.79 -18.84
CA HIS A 287 -9.53 3.58 -18.09
C HIS A 287 -10.44 3.35 -16.88
N ALA A 288 -10.48 2.10 -16.42
CA ALA A 288 -11.08 1.71 -15.15
C ALA A 288 -9.98 1.27 -14.16
N ALA A 289 -10.12 1.65 -12.89
CA ALA A 289 -9.15 1.25 -11.85
C ALA A 289 -9.35 -0.19 -11.39
N CYS A 290 -10.58 -0.70 -11.52
CA CYS A 290 -10.95 -2.10 -11.32
C CYS A 290 -12.20 -2.43 -12.13
N GLN A 291 -12.52 -3.71 -12.25
CA GLN A 291 -13.73 -4.21 -12.88
C GLN A 291 -14.49 -5.09 -11.89
N TYR A 292 -15.78 -4.86 -11.69
CA TYR A 292 -16.62 -5.72 -10.87
C TYR A 292 -16.74 -7.12 -11.50
N LEU A 293 -16.59 -8.17 -10.69
CA LEU A 293 -16.69 -9.55 -11.13
C LEU A 293 -17.99 -10.18 -10.63
N GLU A 294 -18.14 -10.27 -9.30
CA GLU A 294 -19.24 -11.00 -8.68
C GLU A 294 -19.46 -10.57 -7.21
N SER A 295 -20.60 -10.97 -6.66
CA SER A 295 -20.92 -10.87 -5.24
C SER A 295 -21.12 -12.27 -4.68
N VAL A 296 -20.49 -12.58 -3.55
CA VAL A 296 -20.46 -13.92 -2.95
C VAL A 296 -20.81 -13.90 -1.47
N GLY A 297 -21.23 -15.05 -0.96
CA GLY A 297 -21.68 -15.23 0.42
C GLY A 297 -23.13 -14.76 0.65
N ASN A 298 -23.44 -14.17 1.80
CA ASN A 298 -24.81 -13.79 2.16
C ASN A 298 -25.22 -12.43 1.54
N THR A 299 -25.54 -12.42 0.26
CA THR A 299 -25.88 -11.20 -0.49
C THR A 299 -27.16 -10.48 -0.02
N ALA A 300 -27.97 -11.11 0.83
CA ALA A 300 -29.15 -10.49 1.43
C ALA A 300 -28.80 -9.52 2.59
N LYS A 301 -27.61 -9.65 3.20
CA LYS A 301 -27.14 -8.72 4.24
C LYS A 301 -26.42 -7.54 3.61
N LEU A 302 -26.89 -6.34 3.89
CA LEU A 302 -26.32 -5.10 3.37
C LEU A 302 -26.31 -4.03 4.47
N HIS A 303 -25.14 -3.46 4.73
CA HIS A 303 -24.99 -2.33 5.65
C HIS A 303 -25.06 -1.00 4.86
N PRO A 304 -25.87 -0.01 5.30
CA PRO A 304 -26.04 1.25 4.57
C PRO A 304 -24.73 2.01 4.30
N SER A 305 -23.82 2.08 5.28
CA SER A 305 -22.51 2.72 5.08
C SER A 305 -21.66 2.00 4.03
N ALA A 306 -21.70 0.66 4.00
CA ALA A 306 -20.97 -0.12 3.00
C ALA A 306 -21.56 0.09 1.60
N GLN A 307 -22.89 0.19 1.49
CA GLN A 307 -23.56 0.53 0.24
C GLN A 307 -23.14 1.91 -0.28
N ALA A 308 -23.18 2.95 0.55
CA ALA A 308 -22.77 4.30 0.15
C ALA A 308 -21.31 4.35 -0.34
N VAL A 309 -20.41 3.65 0.35
CA VAL A 309 -19.01 3.53 -0.06
C VAL A 309 -18.85 2.73 -1.35
N GLN A 310 -19.63 1.66 -1.54
CA GLN A 310 -19.62 0.85 -2.75
C GLN A 310 -20.09 1.65 -3.97
N GLU A 311 -21.15 2.43 -3.84
CA GLU A 311 -21.67 3.27 -4.93
C GLU A 311 -20.63 4.31 -5.36
N LEU A 312 -20.05 5.03 -4.39
CA LEU A 312 -18.94 5.97 -4.66
C LEU A 312 -17.74 5.26 -5.30
N HIS A 313 -17.34 4.10 -4.76
CA HIS A 313 -16.23 3.33 -5.29
C HIS A 313 -16.49 2.94 -6.75
N ASP A 314 -17.62 2.30 -7.05
CA ASP A 314 -17.91 1.75 -8.38
C ASP A 314 -18.07 2.84 -9.43
N GLU A 315 -18.67 3.98 -9.06
CA GLU A 315 -18.78 5.16 -9.92
C GLU A 315 -17.39 5.71 -10.26
N ARG A 316 -16.54 5.94 -9.23
CA ARG A 316 -15.24 6.59 -9.41
C ARG A 316 -14.20 5.67 -10.06
N THR A 317 -14.22 4.36 -9.77
CA THR A 317 -13.36 3.38 -10.43
C THR A 317 -13.85 2.98 -11.81
N ARG A 318 -15.11 3.30 -12.13
CA ARG A 318 -15.81 2.85 -13.33
C ARG A 318 -15.88 1.33 -13.42
N ALA A 319 -16.18 0.69 -12.29
CA ALA A 319 -16.12 -0.76 -12.11
C ALA A 319 -16.97 -1.55 -13.13
N ASN A 320 -18.05 -0.94 -13.62
CA ASN A 320 -19.00 -1.57 -14.54
C ASN A 320 -18.88 -1.07 -15.99
N SER A 321 -17.84 -0.28 -16.32
CA SER A 321 -17.74 0.40 -17.62
C SER A 321 -17.21 -0.46 -18.77
N GLY A 322 -16.52 -1.57 -18.47
CA GLY A 322 -15.82 -2.37 -19.48
C GLY A 322 -14.57 -1.70 -20.08
N LEU A 323 -14.16 -0.54 -19.55
CA LEU A 323 -12.93 0.14 -19.96
C LEU A 323 -11.68 -0.71 -19.63
N PRO A 324 -10.57 -0.52 -20.37
CA PRO A 324 -9.32 -1.20 -20.05
C PRO A 324 -8.83 -0.87 -18.64
N LEU A 325 -8.33 -1.90 -17.94
CA LEU A 325 -7.84 -1.81 -16.57
C LEU A 325 -6.45 -1.16 -16.50
N ALA A 326 -6.31 -0.11 -15.69
CA ALA A 326 -5.02 0.57 -15.46
C ALA A 326 -4.88 1.17 -14.06
#